data_AF-A0A3P7ZVI0-F1
#
_entry.id   AF-A0A3P7ZVI0-F1
#
_cell.length_a   1.000
_cell.length_b   1.000
_cell.length_c   1.000
_cell.angle_alpha   90.00
_cell.angle_beta   90.00
_cell.angle_gamma   90.00
#
_symmetry.space_group_name_H-M   'P 1'
#
loop_
_entity.id
_entity.type
_entity.pdbx_description
1 polymer ?
#
loop_
_entity_poly.entity_id
_entity_poly.type
_entity_poly.pdbx_seq_one_letter_code
_entity_poly.pdbx_strand_id
1 'polypeptide(L)'
;MTNEDFITTFPYHFVVDQDCKLVQAGRELFNHVPRDLLVPGTPLIRIFEINRPQIPLDFDSICNFINAVFVLQVKTTPMEFQRSITKRNSQTMEGSGGVESDFGSVDHMTQSQHLKLKGQMMLTASGRHVIYLCSPYVTSIPELLQFGMRLTAMPLHDATRDLILLNQQRLSDVEMKFV
;
A
#
# COMPACT_ATOMS: atom_id res chain seq x y z
N MET A 1 -17.37 13.83 13.03
CA MET A 1 -16.23 13.44 12.16
C MET A 1 -16.59 13.82 10.75
N THR A 2 -15.82 14.72 10.15
CA THR A 2 -15.94 15.09 8.74
C THR A 2 -15.37 13.97 7.85
N ASN A 3 -15.61 14.03 6.54
CA ASN A 3 -14.96 13.12 5.60
C ASN A 3 -13.44 13.28 5.60
N GLU A 4 -12.96 14.53 5.73
CA GLU A 4 -11.53 14.84 5.83
C GLU A 4 -10.91 14.21 7.08
N ASP A 5 -11.56 14.35 8.25
CA ASP A 5 -11.11 13.73 9.50
C ASP A 5 -10.93 12.22 9.33
N PHE A 6 -11.87 11.55 8.65
CA PHE A 6 -11.80 10.11 8.41
C PHE A 6 -10.60 9.73 7.53
N ILE A 7 -10.39 10.45 6.42
CA ILE A 7 -9.29 10.18 5.48
C ILE A 7 -7.93 10.40 6.16
N THR A 8 -7.82 11.42 7.01
CA THR A 8 -6.58 11.68 7.76
C THR A 8 -6.36 10.68 8.89
N THR A 9 -7.44 10.21 9.52
CA THR A 9 -7.35 9.22 10.62
C THR A 9 -6.98 7.85 10.09
N PHE A 10 -7.56 7.42 8.97
CA PHE A 10 -7.31 6.12 8.36
C PHE A 10 -6.59 6.30 7.01
N PRO A 11 -5.27 6.51 6.96
CA PRO A 11 -4.59 6.83 5.71
C PRO A 11 -4.52 5.66 4.71
N TYR A 12 -4.64 4.43 5.20
CA TYR A 12 -4.70 3.20 4.39
C TYR A 12 -6.12 2.66 4.41
N HIS A 13 -6.95 3.18 3.51
CA HIS A 13 -8.28 2.63 3.28
C HIS A 13 -8.68 2.83 1.83
N PHE A 14 -9.70 2.10 1.41
CA PHE A 14 -10.48 2.50 0.24
C PHE A 14 -11.95 2.17 0.46
N VAL A 15 -12.81 2.79 -0.35
CA VAL A 15 -14.25 2.53 -0.42
C VAL A 15 -14.58 2.12 -1.84
N VAL A 16 -15.39 1.08 -1.99
CA VAL A 16 -15.93 0.65 -3.29
C VAL A 16 -17.45 0.63 -3.29
N ASP A 17 -18.04 0.80 -4.48
CA ASP A 17 -19.47 0.62 -4.75
C ASP A 17 -19.82 -0.84 -5.07
N GLN A 18 -21.11 -1.09 -5.38
CA GLN A 18 -21.65 -2.41 -5.73
C GLN A 18 -21.07 -3.01 -7.02
N ASP A 19 -20.54 -2.18 -7.92
CA ASP A 19 -19.85 -2.64 -9.13
C ASP A 19 -18.37 -2.97 -8.87
N CYS A 20 -17.94 -2.95 -7.60
CA CYS A 20 -16.54 -3.09 -7.18
C CYS A 20 -15.63 -2.03 -7.83
N LYS A 21 -16.14 -0.80 -7.98
CA LYS A 21 -15.38 0.36 -8.44
C LYS A 21 -15.00 1.24 -7.27
N LEU A 22 -13.81 1.81 -7.35
CA LEU A 22 -13.29 2.73 -6.35
C LEU A 22 -14.18 3.97 -6.23
N VAL A 23 -14.48 4.38 -5.00
CA VAL A 23 -15.23 5.61 -4.68
C VAL A 23 -14.34 6.60 -3.92
N GLN A 24 -13.54 6.09 -2.99
CA GLN A 24 -12.65 6.88 -2.14
C GLN A 24 -11.38 6.09 -1.84
N ALA A 25 -10.25 6.77 -1.70
CA ALA A 25 -8.97 6.19 -1.30
C ALA A 25 -8.31 7.05 -0.21
N GLY A 26 -7.63 6.38 0.71
CA GLY A 26 -6.80 7.02 1.74
C GLY A 26 -5.54 7.63 1.16
N ARG A 27 -5.03 8.66 1.84
CA ARG A 27 -3.92 9.49 1.35
C ARG A 27 -2.62 8.71 1.14
N GLU A 28 -2.32 7.72 1.97
CA GLU A 28 -1.06 6.97 1.86
C GLU A 28 -1.08 5.98 0.68
N LEU A 29 -2.25 5.59 0.17
CA LEU A 29 -2.31 4.75 -1.04
C LEU A 29 -1.71 5.45 -2.26
N PHE A 30 -1.78 6.79 -2.33
CA PHE A 30 -1.18 7.57 -3.42
C PHE A 30 0.35 7.56 -3.43
N ASN A 31 0.99 7.07 -2.37
CA ASN A 31 2.44 6.87 -2.31
C ASN A 31 2.87 5.50 -2.86
N HIS A 32 1.92 4.63 -3.21
CA HIS A 32 2.20 3.26 -3.64
C HIS A 32 1.45 2.86 -4.92
N VAL A 33 0.38 3.58 -5.26
CA VAL A 33 -0.45 3.33 -6.43
C VAL A 33 -0.45 4.56 -7.34
N PRO A 34 -0.30 4.40 -8.66
CA PRO A 34 -0.44 5.48 -9.63
C PRO A 34 -1.76 6.26 -9.47
N ARG A 35 -1.70 7.59 -9.56
CA ARG A 35 -2.84 8.49 -9.30
C ARG A 35 -4.00 8.26 -10.28
N ASP A 36 -3.69 7.89 -11.52
CA ASP A 36 -4.65 7.55 -12.57
C ASP A 36 -5.44 6.27 -12.27
N LEU A 37 -4.90 5.38 -11.43
CA LEU A 37 -5.60 4.18 -10.96
C LEU A 37 -6.41 4.41 -9.68
N LEU A 38 -6.16 5.48 -8.93
CA LEU A 38 -6.92 5.83 -7.71
C LEU A 38 -8.03 6.86 -7.97
N VAL A 39 -8.50 6.98 -9.21
CA VAL A 39 -9.63 7.86 -9.57
C VAL A 39 -10.95 7.14 -9.31
N PRO A 40 -11.99 7.83 -8.77
CA PRO A 40 -13.31 7.25 -8.62
C PRO A 40 -13.86 6.65 -9.93
N GLY A 41 -14.52 5.49 -9.84
CA GLY A 41 -15.00 4.70 -10.97
C GLY A 41 -13.99 3.66 -11.48
N THR A 42 -12.74 3.67 -11.02
CA THR A 42 -11.75 2.66 -11.43
C THR A 42 -12.10 1.28 -10.87
N PRO A 43 -12.20 0.23 -11.71
CA PRO A 43 -12.43 -1.14 -11.23
C PRO A 43 -11.33 -1.59 -10.27
N LEU A 44 -11.70 -2.10 -9.10
CA LEU A 44 -10.74 -2.47 -8.04
C LEU A 44 -9.72 -3.51 -8.52
N ILE A 45 -10.14 -4.43 -9.39
CA ILE A 45 -9.29 -5.46 -10.02
C ILE A 45 -8.14 -4.90 -10.87
N ARG A 46 -8.19 -3.63 -11.29
CA ARG A 46 -7.07 -2.99 -12.01
C ARG A 46 -5.95 -2.56 -11.06
N ILE A 47 -6.30 -2.37 -9.79
CA ILE A 47 -5.42 -1.78 -8.77
C ILE A 47 -4.82 -2.87 -7.90
N PHE A 48 -5.66 -3.82 -7.47
CA PHE A 48 -5.31 -4.84 -6.50
C PHE A 48 -5.57 -6.25 -7.02
N GLU A 49 -4.84 -7.19 -6.42
CA GLU A 49 -5.10 -8.63 -6.46
C GLU A 49 -5.37 -9.12 -5.03
N ILE A 50 -6.23 -10.11 -4.86
CA ILE A 50 -6.53 -10.68 -3.55
C ILE A 50 -5.67 -11.91 -3.30
N ASN A 51 -4.87 -11.88 -2.24
CA ASN A 51 -4.06 -13.03 -1.82
C ASN A 51 -4.80 -13.88 -0.79
N ARG A 52 -5.64 -13.26 0.05
CA ARG A 52 -6.48 -13.94 1.05
C ARG A 52 -7.79 -13.19 1.28
N PRO A 53 -8.92 -13.91 1.48
CA PRO A 53 -9.13 -15.31 1.11
C PRO A 53 -9.01 -15.53 -0.42
N GLN A 54 -8.91 -16.78 -0.87
CA GLN A 54 -8.78 -17.12 -2.29
C GLN A 54 -10.15 -17.09 -2.97
N ILE A 55 -10.65 -15.88 -3.21
CA ILE A 55 -11.96 -15.61 -3.82
C ILE A 55 -11.81 -14.61 -4.96
N PRO A 56 -12.80 -14.51 -5.87
CA PRO A 56 -12.84 -13.40 -6.83
C PRO A 56 -12.94 -12.04 -6.13
N LEU A 57 -12.33 -11.00 -6.71
CA LEU A 57 -12.40 -9.64 -6.20
C LEU A 57 -13.61 -8.89 -6.80
N ASP A 58 -14.81 -9.34 -6.40
CA ASP A 58 -16.09 -8.70 -6.70
C ASP A 58 -16.89 -8.45 -5.41
N PHE A 59 -17.94 -7.63 -5.52
CA PHE A 59 -18.69 -7.16 -4.35
C PHE A 59 -19.38 -8.30 -3.59
N ASP A 60 -20.02 -9.22 -4.30
CA ASP A 60 -20.75 -10.34 -3.70
C ASP A 60 -19.81 -11.30 -2.98
N SER A 61 -18.68 -11.64 -3.60
CA SER A 61 -17.63 -12.47 -3.00
C SER A 61 -17.06 -11.81 -1.75
N ILE A 62 -16.78 -10.51 -1.76
CA ILE A 62 -16.33 -9.79 -0.57
C ILE A 62 -17.39 -9.85 0.55
N CYS A 63 -18.66 -9.63 0.23
CA CYS A 63 -19.75 -9.67 1.21
C CYS A 63 -19.94 -11.06 1.81
N ASN A 64 -19.85 -12.12 1.01
CA ASN A 64 -19.94 -13.50 1.47
C ASN A 64 -18.81 -13.86 2.46
N PHE A 65 -17.66 -13.20 2.35
CA PHE A 65 -16.49 -13.40 3.21
C PHE A 65 -16.22 -12.21 4.14
N ILE A 66 -17.22 -11.38 4.45
CA ILE A 66 -17.01 -10.09 5.15
C ILE A 66 -16.31 -10.23 6.51
N ASN A 67 -16.49 -11.37 7.19
CA ASN A 67 -15.88 -11.65 8.49
C ASN A 67 -14.42 -12.13 8.39
N ALA A 68 -13.91 -12.37 7.18
CA ALA A 68 -12.53 -12.80 6.96
C ALA A 68 -11.55 -11.62 7.08
N VAL A 69 -10.29 -11.96 7.35
CA VAL A 69 -9.17 -11.03 7.17
C VAL A 69 -8.75 -11.08 5.71
N PHE A 70 -8.68 -9.91 5.09
CA PHE A 70 -8.31 -9.76 3.69
C PHE A 70 -6.86 -9.30 3.57
N VAL A 71 -6.13 -9.92 2.65
CA VAL A 71 -4.78 -9.49 2.24
C VAL A 71 -4.82 -9.20 0.76
N LEU A 72 -4.67 -7.93 0.40
CA LEU A 72 -4.65 -7.45 -0.98
C LEU A 72 -3.23 -7.06 -1.36
N GLN A 73 -2.83 -7.36 -2.59
CA GLN A 73 -1.55 -6.97 -3.16
C GLN A 73 -1.77 -5.88 -4.20
N VAL A 74 -1.01 -4.79 -4.10
CA VAL A 74 -0.95 -3.73 -5.12
C VAL A 74 -0.34 -4.31 -6.38
N LYS A 75 -0.94 -4.09 -7.56
CA LYS A 75 -0.41 -4.63 -8.83
C LYS A 75 0.81 -3.89 -9.37
N THR A 76 1.02 -2.65 -8.97
CA THR A 76 2.20 -1.86 -9.35
C THR A 76 3.39 -2.20 -8.46
N THR A 77 4.56 -2.36 -9.05
CA THR A 77 5.79 -2.55 -8.27
C THR A 77 6.31 -1.22 -7.70
N PRO A 78 7.00 -1.23 -6.54
CA PRO A 78 7.64 -0.03 -6.00
C PRO A 78 8.60 0.66 -7.00
N MET A 79 9.30 -0.15 -7.81
CA MET A 79 10.26 0.35 -8.82
C MET A 79 9.58 1.10 -9.98
N GLU A 80 8.42 0.62 -10.46
CA GLU A 80 7.63 1.32 -11.49
C GLU A 80 7.08 2.64 -10.95
N PHE A 81 6.65 2.66 -9.69
CA PHE A 81 6.15 3.86 -9.05
C PHE A 81 7.23 4.94 -8.92
N GLN A 82 8.44 4.59 -8.46
CA GLN A 82 9.59 5.51 -8.39
C GLN A 82 9.94 6.10 -9.77
N ARG A 83 9.96 5.28 -10.84
CA ARG A 83 10.20 5.77 -12.21
C ARG A 83 9.14 6.80 -12.67
N SER A 84 7.89 6.63 -12.26
CA SER A 84 6.79 7.57 -12.58
C SER A 84 6.91 8.93 -11.86
N ILE A 85 7.60 8.97 -10.72
CA ILE A 85 7.87 10.22 -9.97
C ILE A 85 9.07 10.95 -10.58
N THR A 86 10.17 10.24 -10.86
CA THR A 86 11.39 10.85 -11.42
C THR A 86 11.17 11.45 -12.81
N LYS A 87 10.32 10.84 -13.65
CA LYS A 87 9.93 11.38 -14.96
C LYS A 87 9.09 12.68 -14.88
N ARG A 88 8.35 12.91 -13.79
CA ARG A 88 7.57 14.14 -13.60
C ARG A 88 8.43 15.32 -13.13
N ASN A 89 9.50 15.07 -12.37
CA ASN A 89 10.42 16.12 -11.92
C ASN A 89 11.44 16.55 -12.98
N SER A 90 11.56 15.84 -14.10
CA SER A 90 12.54 16.11 -15.17
C SER A 90 11.98 16.89 -16.37
N GLN A 91 10.69 17.26 -16.38
CA GLN A 91 10.06 18.00 -17.48
C GLN A 91 10.08 19.53 -17.33
N THR A 92 10.78 20.11 -16.35
CA THR A 92 10.91 21.58 -16.19
C THR A 92 12.27 22.18 -16.55
N MET A 93 13.21 21.42 -17.11
CA MET A 93 14.42 22.01 -17.71
C MET A 93 14.80 21.30 -19.01
N GLU A 94 14.40 21.88 -20.14
CA GLU A 94 15.09 21.65 -21.41
C GLU A 94 16.45 22.35 -21.37
N GLY A 95 17.52 21.59 -21.58
CA GLY A 95 18.89 22.07 -21.59
C GLY A 95 19.88 20.93 -21.76
N SER A 96 20.01 20.45 -22.99
CA SER A 96 21.12 19.70 -23.63
C SER A 96 22.28 19.19 -22.74
N GLY A 97 22.55 17.88 -22.84
CA GLY A 97 23.84 17.31 -22.45
C GLY A 97 23.76 15.80 -22.26
N GLY A 98 23.98 15.04 -23.35
CA GLY A 98 24.16 13.60 -23.25
C GLY A 98 25.47 13.27 -22.55
N VAL A 99 25.39 12.47 -21.49
CA VAL A 99 26.47 11.60 -21.02
C VAL A 99 25.79 10.30 -20.58
N GLU A 100 25.91 9.26 -21.41
CA GLU A 100 25.61 7.89 -21.02
C GLU A 100 26.70 7.46 -20.04
N SER A 101 26.42 7.51 -18.73
CA SER A 101 27.28 6.86 -17.74
C SER A 101 26.84 5.40 -17.60
N ASP A 102 27.55 4.56 -18.35
CA ASP A 102 27.72 3.14 -18.11
C ASP A 102 28.22 2.92 -16.68
N PHE A 103 27.30 2.60 -15.77
CA PHE A 103 27.62 2.11 -14.44
C PHE A 103 26.88 0.80 -14.23
N GLY A 104 27.44 -0.26 -14.82
CA GLY A 104 27.15 -1.62 -14.38
C GLY A 104 27.52 -1.75 -12.91
N SER A 105 26.56 -2.10 -12.05
CA SER A 105 26.84 -2.54 -10.68
C SER A 105 25.69 -3.41 -10.15
N VAL A 106 25.97 -4.71 -10.19
CA VAL A 106 25.49 -5.75 -9.27
C VAL A 106 23.99 -6.05 -9.28
N ASP A 107 23.65 -6.98 -10.17
CA ASP A 107 22.41 -7.76 -10.19
C ASP A 107 22.31 -8.64 -8.94
N HIS A 108 22.03 -8.02 -7.78
CA HIS A 108 21.35 -8.73 -6.71
C HIS A 108 19.87 -8.68 -7.02
N MET A 109 19.37 -9.83 -7.48
CA MET A 109 18.00 -10.18 -7.80
C MET A 109 17.03 -9.86 -6.64
N THR A 110 16.80 -8.58 -6.36
CA THR A 110 15.72 -8.13 -5.49
C THR A 110 14.46 -8.35 -6.27
N GLN A 111 13.82 -9.52 -6.09
CA GLN A 111 12.44 -9.71 -6.52
C GLN A 111 11.67 -8.47 -6.10
N SER A 112 11.19 -7.68 -7.07
CA SER A 112 10.37 -6.50 -6.81
C SER A 112 9.06 -6.99 -6.20
N GLN A 113 9.05 -7.13 -4.88
CA GLN A 113 7.86 -7.57 -4.18
C GLN A 113 6.84 -6.46 -4.26
N HIS A 114 5.60 -6.86 -4.48
CA HIS A 114 4.47 -5.95 -4.50
C HIS A 114 4.06 -5.65 -3.06
N LEU A 115 3.69 -4.40 -2.79
CA LEU A 115 3.17 -4.02 -1.49
C LEU A 115 1.88 -4.80 -1.20
N LYS A 116 1.82 -5.42 -0.03
CA LYS A 116 0.61 -6.06 0.47
C LYS A 116 -0.02 -5.19 1.55
N LEU A 117 -1.35 -5.16 1.57
CA LEU A 117 -2.18 -4.51 2.56
C LEU A 117 -2.99 -5.59 3.27
N LYS A 118 -3.01 -5.57 4.60
CA LYS A 118 -3.77 -6.50 5.42
C LYS A 118 -4.82 -5.74 6.21
N GLY A 119 -6.05 -6.24 6.25
CA GLY A 119 -7.15 -5.48 6.82
C GLY A 119 -8.47 -6.23 6.84
N GLN A 120 -9.54 -5.49 7.14
CA GLN A 120 -10.91 -5.98 7.15
C GLN A 120 -11.77 -5.18 6.18
N MET A 121 -12.71 -5.89 5.55
CA MET A 121 -13.76 -5.33 4.73
C MET A 121 -14.99 -5.11 5.60
N MET A 122 -15.65 -3.96 5.47
CA MET A 122 -16.87 -3.64 6.22
C MET A 122 -17.95 -3.16 5.26
N LEU A 123 -19.08 -3.85 5.25
CA LEU A 123 -20.27 -3.41 4.53
C LEU A 123 -20.91 -2.24 5.29
N THR A 124 -21.11 -1.11 4.61
CA THR A 124 -21.79 0.04 5.20
C THR A 124 -23.26 -0.25 5.47
N ALA A 125 -23.88 0.45 6.43
CA ALA A 125 -25.30 0.28 6.76
C ALA A 125 -26.24 0.49 5.56
N SER A 126 -25.81 1.23 4.54
CA SER A 126 -26.57 1.41 3.30
C SER A 126 -26.64 0.17 2.41
N GLY A 127 -25.79 -0.84 2.63
CA GLY A 127 -25.66 -2.03 1.79
C GLY A 127 -25.06 -1.76 0.40
N ARG A 128 -24.63 -0.53 0.11
CA ARG A 128 -24.16 -0.11 -1.22
C ARG A 128 -22.65 0.07 -1.36
N HIS A 129 -21.95 0.13 -0.22
CA HIS A 129 -20.52 0.37 -0.21
C HIS A 129 -19.82 -0.57 0.75
N VAL A 130 -18.63 -1.00 0.37
CA VAL A 130 -17.68 -1.70 1.23
C VAL A 130 -16.49 -0.79 1.50
N ILE A 131 -16.11 -0.69 2.77
CA ILE A 131 -14.90 0.00 3.22
C ILE A 131 -13.84 -1.05 3.53
N TYR A 132 -12.67 -0.94 2.94
CA TYR A 132 -11.50 -1.70 3.36
C TYR A 132 -10.64 -0.84 4.28
N LEU A 133 -10.54 -1.21 5.55
CA LEU A 133 -9.60 -0.62 6.50
C LEU A 133 -8.41 -1.56 6.64
N CYS A 134 -7.21 -1.05 6.39
CA CYS A 134 -6.03 -1.88 6.29
C CYS A 134 -4.76 -1.17 6.76
N SER A 135 -3.70 -1.95 6.90
CA SER A 135 -2.35 -1.48 7.17
C SER A 135 -1.38 -2.18 6.21
N PRO A 136 -0.23 -1.56 5.88
CA PRO A 136 0.85 -2.22 5.16
C PRO A 136 1.23 -3.53 5.84
N TYR A 137 1.31 -4.62 5.08
CA TYR A 137 1.66 -5.91 5.63
C TYR A 137 3.19 -6.03 5.70
N VAL A 138 3.78 -5.33 6.68
CA VAL A 138 5.22 -5.28 6.95
C VAL A 138 5.48 -5.52 8.44
N THR A 139 6.62 -6.11 8.76
CA THR A 139 6.93 -6.57 10.13
C THR A 139 8.25 -6.05 10.69
N SER A 140 9.06 -5.38 9.85
CA SER A 140 10.40 -4.91 10.21
C SER A 140 10.76 -3.58 9.56
N ILE A 141 11.73 -2.87 10.14
CA ILE A 141 12.26 -1.62 9.57
C ILE A 141 12.93 -1.84 8.20
N PRO A 142 13.74 -2.89 7.98
CA PRO A 142 14.31 -3.14 6.64
C PRO A 142 13.24 -3.34 5.56
N GLU A 143 12.18 -4.10 5.86
CA GLU A 143 11.07 -4.32 4.94
C GLU A 143 10.32 -3.02 4.63
N LEU A 144 10.08 -2.19 5.64
CA LEU A 144 9.51 -0.86 5.47
C LEU A 144 10.32 0.00 4.46
N LEU A 145 11.65 0.02 4.63
CA LEU A 145 12.55 0.77 3.76
C LEU A 145 12.60 0.20 2.34
N GLN A 146 12.48 -1.12 2.18
CA GLN A 146 12.41 -1.78 0.86
C GLN A 146 11.23 -1.28 0.02
N PHE A 147 10.12 -0.94 0.67
CA PHE A 147 8.94 -0.34 0.03
C PHE A 147 8.99 1.19 -0.04
N GLY A 148 10.11 1.82 0.35
CA GLY A 148 10.26 3.28 0.38
C GLY A 148 9.39 3.96 1.45
N MET A 149 8.92 3.20 2.44
CA MET A 149 8.08 3.71 3.52
C MET A 149 8.93 4.20 4.70
N ARG A 150 8.35 5.12 5.47
CA ARG A 150 8.88 5.57 6.77
C ARG A 150 7.87 5.21 7.85
N LEU A 151 8.32 5.12 9.10
CA LEU A 151 7.44 4.76 10.22
C LEU A 151 6.31 5.79 10.39
N THR A 152 6.55 7.05 10.00
CA THR A 152 5.57 8.14 10.00
C THR A 152 4.42 7.94 9.01
N ALA A 153 4.54 7.02 8.06
CA ALA A 153 3.46 6.69 7.14
C ALA A 153 2.33 5.91 7.84
N MET A 154 2.60 5.29 9.01
CA MET A 154 1.59 4.64 9.83
C MET A 154 1.15 5.55 10.99
N PRO A 155 -0.17 5.73 11.20
CA PRO A 155 -0.70 6.46 12.36
C PRO A 155 -0.22 5.89 13.69
N LEU A 156 -0.24 6.72 14.73
CA LEU A 156 0.12 6.29 16.09
C LEU A 156 -0.81 5.20 16.66
N HIS A 157 -2.05 5.14 16.19
CA HIS A 157 -3.02 4.14 16.65
C HIS A 157 -2.99 2.85 15.80
N ASP A 158 -2.13 2.77 14.78
CA ASP A 158 -1.98 1.58 13.95
C ASP A 158 -1.08 0.57 14.68
N ALA A 159 -1.64 -0.57 15.07
CA ALA A 159 -0.92 -1.62 15.79
C ALA A 159 0.27 -2.21 15.00
N THR A 160 0.29 -2.07 13.67
CA THR A 160 1.42 -2.50 12.82
C THR A 160 2.67 -1.70 13.14
N ARG A 161 2.52 -0.42 13.48
CA ARG A 161 3.63 0.45 13.89
C ARG A 161 4.29 -0.07 15.17
N ASP A 162 3.48 -0.39 16.17
CA ASP A 162 3.97 -0.93 17.44
C ASP A 162 4.63 -2.30 17.25
N LEU A 163 4.04 -3.15 16.41
CA LEU A 163 4.60 -4.45 16.06
C LEU A 163 6.02 -4.33 15.48
N ILE A 164 6.24 -3.40 14.55
CA ILE A 164 7.56 -3.17 13.94
C ILE A 164 8.57 -2.73 14.99
N LEU A 165 8.20 -1.80 15.88
CA LEU A 165 9.06 -1.31 16.95
C LEU A 165 9.40 -2.42 17.95
N LEU A 166 8.41 -3.22 18.35
CA LEU A 166 8.60 -4.37 19.24
C LEU A 166 9.53 -5.41 18.61
N ASN A 167 9.36 -5.70 17.31
CA ASN A 167 10.24 -6.61 16.59
C ASN A 167 11.68 -6.08 16.54
N GLN A 168 11.86 -4.78 16.32
CA GLN A 168 13.18 -4.15 16.32
C GLN A 168 13.86 -4.24 17.68
N GLN A 169 13.14 -3.91 18.76
CA GLN A 169 13.66 -4.04 20.13
C GLN A 169 14.06 -5.49 20.43
N ARG A 170 13.20 -6.46 20.09
CA ARG A 170 13.48 -7.88 20.29
C ARG A 170 14.75 -8.32 19.57
N LEU A 171 14.99 -7.83 18.35
CA LEU A 171 16.21 -8.17 17.59
C LEU A 171 17.45 -7.59 18.27
N SER A 172 17.42 -6.32 18.68
CA SER A 172 18.52 -5.68 19.39
C SER A 172 18.85 -6.36 20.73
N ASP A 173 17.83 -6.78 21.49
CA ASP A 173 18.02 -7.52 22.74
C ASP A 173 18.66 -8.90 22.52
N VAL A 174 18.40 -9.53 21.37
CA VAL A 174 19.04 -10.81 21.01
C VAL A 174 20.49 -10.57 20.64
N GLU A 175 20.80 -9.53 19.84
CA GLU A 175 22.17 -9.18 19.45
C GLU A 175 23.05 -8.85 20.66
N MET A 176 22.54 -8.10 21.64
CA MET A 176 23.29 -7.78 22.86
C MET A 176 23.59 -8.99 23.76
N LYS A 177 22.87 -10.10 23.62
CA LYS A 177 23.15 -11.33 24.41
C LYS A 177 24.32 -12.14 23.86
N PHE A 178 24.78 -11.84 22.64
CA PHE A 178 25.91 -12.52 22.00
C PHE A 178 27.19 -11.67 21.99
N VAL A 179 27.19 -10.54 22.70
CA VAL A 179 28.36 -9.69 22.98
C VAL A 179 28.72 -9.83 24.45
#